data_AF-A0AAE3LBR8-F1
#
_entry.id   AF-A0AAE3LBR8-F1
#
_cell.length_a   1.000
_cell.length_b   1.000
_cell.length_c   1.000
_cell.angle_alpha   90.00
_cell.angle_beta   90.00
_cell.angle_gamma   90.00
#
_symmetry.space_group_name_H-M   'P 1'
#
loop_
_entity.id
_entity.type
_entity.pdbx_description
1 polymer ?
#
loop_
_entity_poly.entity_id
_entity_poly.type
_entity_poly.pdbx_seq_one_letter_code
_entity_poly.pdbx_strand_id
1 'polypeptide(L)'
;MLKAQATLECPPTRESLQDTIQELVTRLDNGKSAAFARRIGVSKGTVHHWLKDGGTPTLPALLQIAGHAGLSLAKVLTGDLTNWSPPADTCKQVTMLFHRSTQRAPRRTLDWDDIRSQLVAMQGDLVPVSVAEAARRLNVDVRQIYQNANKEARVLAERWRQHMRRRGEQSVERARDAIDAACQDILSEGKAINLREIRKRVPQEVLGSVKGVITLLQEVRGRLEAN
;
A
#
# COMPACT_ATOMS: atom_id res chain seq x y z
N MET A 1 -32.11 -20.77 -1.30
CA MET A 1 -30.75 -20.66 -1.89
C MET A 1 -29.97 -21.99 -1.88
N LEU A 2 -30.04 -22.82 -0.83
CA LEU A 2 -29.40 -24.15 -0.79
C LEU A 2 -29.89 -25.15 -1.85
N LYS A 3 -31.18 -25.09 -2.26
CA LYS A 3 -31.74 -26.01 -3.27
C LYS A 3 -31.12 -25.88 -4.67
N ALA A 4 -30.63 -24.70 -5.06
CA ALA A 4 -30.06 -24.48 -6.40
C ALA A 4 -28.59 -24.89 -6.49
N GLN A 5 -27.87 -24.90 -5.35
CA GLN A 5 -26.48 -25.37 -5.29
C GLN A 5 -26.40 -26.90 -5.48
N ALA A 6 -27.44 -27.62 -5.08
CA ALA A 6 -27.61 -29.06 -5.30
C ALA A 6 -27.98 -29.45 -6.74
N THR A 7 -28.16 -28.47 -7.65
CA THR A 7 -28.52 -28.70 -9.07
C THR A 7 -27.36 -28.41 -10.02
N LEU A 8 -26.18 -28.05 -9.50
CA LEU A 8 -25.00 -27.81 -10.33
C LEU A 8 -24.30 -29.15 -10.61
N GLU A 9 -24.16 -29.50 -11.89
CA GLU A 9 -23.53 -30.73 -12.35
C GLU A 9 -22.03 -30.80 -11.97
N CYS A 10 -21.39 -29.63 -11.86
CA CYS A 10 -20.00 -29.51 -11.44
C CYS A 10 -19.84 -28.37 -10.42
N PRO A 11 -18.94 -28.51 -9.43
CA PRO A 11 -18.63 -27.43 -8.50
C PRO A 11 -17.96 -26.27 -9.26
N PRO A 12 -18.42 -25.02 -9.08
CA PRO A 12 -17.82 -23.88 -9.77
C PRO A 12 -16.42 -23.62 -9.21
N THR A 13 -15.40 -23.65 -10.07
CA THR A 13 -14.03 -23.30 -9.70
C THR A 13 -13.71 -21.89 -10.18
N ARG A 14 -12.72 -21.27 -9.53
CA ARG A 14 -12.26 -19.94 -9.93
C ARG A 14 -11.64 -19.95 -11.32
N GLU A 15 -10.92 -21.01 -11.65
CA GLU A 15 -10.28 -21.20 -12.96
C GLU A 15 -11.33 -21.35 -14.06
N SER A 16 -12.36 -22.19 -13.86
CA SER A 16 -13.45 -22.35 -14.84
C SER A 16 -14.17 -21.03 -15.10
N LEU A 17 -14.41 -20.23 -14.04
CA LEU A 17 -15.02 -18.92 -14.17
C LEU A 17 -14.14 -17.93 -14.95
N GLN A 18 -12.83 -17.92 -14.71
CA GLN A 18 -11.89 -17.06 -15.42
C GLN A 18 -11.82 -17.43 -16.91
N ASP A 19 -11.72 -18.72 -17.23
CA ASP A 19 -11.71 -19.21 -18.60
C ASP A 19 -13.02 -18.88 -19.32
N THR A 20 -14.14 -19.02 -18.62
CA THR A 20 -15.45 -18.62 -19.14
C THR A 20 -15.50 -17.14 -19.46
N ILE A 21 -15.04 -16.28 -18.56
CA ILE A 21 -15.01 -14.82 -18.81
C ILE A 21 -14.06 -14.50 -19.97
N GLN A 22 -12.91 -15.17 -20.06
CA GLN A 22 -11.97 -14.99 -21.16
C GLN A 22 -12.59 -15.39 -22.50
N GLU A 23 -13.33 -16.50 -22.55
CA GLU A 23 -14.02 -16.96 -23.75
C GLU A 23 -15.17 -16.02 -24.15
N LEU A 24 -15.93 -15.54 -23.17
CA LEU A 24 -16.97 -14.53 -23.39
C LEU A 24 -16.39 -13.22 -23.94
N VAL A 25 -15.26 -12.76 -23.43
CA VAL A 25 -14.55 -11.56 -23.94
C VAL A 25 -14.09 -11.79 -25.39
N THR A 26 -13.58 -12.99 -25.70
CA THR A 26 -13.16 -13.35 -27.06
C THR A 26 -14.33 -13.36 -28.03
N ARG A 27 -15.43 -14.04 -27.68
CA ARG A 27 -16.57 -14.24 -28.60
C ARG A 27 -17.57 -13.08 -28.67
N LEU A 28 -17.78 -12.32 -27.59
CA LEU A 28 -18.74 -11.20 -27.58
C LEU A 28 -18.13 -9.87 -28.02
N ASP A 29 -16.83 -9.69 -27.76
CA ASP A 29 -16.16 -8.38 -27.90
C ASP A 29 -14.83 -8.49 -28.66
N ASN A 30 -14.63 -9.57 -29.42
CA ASN A 30 -13.44 -9.83 -30.25
C ASN A 30 -12.14 -9.68 -29.46
N GLY A 31 -12.12 -10.18 -28.21
CA GLY A 31 -10.96 -10.13 -27.31
C GLY A 31 -10.72 -8.76 -26.66
N LYS A 32 -11.57 -7.75 -26.92
CA LYS A 32 -11.39 -6.40 -26.39
C LYS A 32 -11.98 -6.28 -24.99
N SER A 33 -11.19 -6.54 -23.95
CA SER A 33 -11.62 -6.44 -22.55
C SER A 33 -12.23 -5.08 -22.18
N ALA A 34 -11.83 -3.99 -22.84
CA ALA A 34 -12.43 -2.66 -22.64
C ALA A 34 -13.82 -2.51 -23.25
N ALA A 35 -14.13 -3.22 -24.35
CA ALA A 35 -15.48 -3.26 -24.91
C ALA A 35 -16.39 -4.12 -24.03
N PHE A 36 -15.90 -5.29 -23.59
CA PHE A 36 -16.59 -6.13 -22.62
C PHE A 36 -16.87 -5.42 -21.29
N ALA A 37 -15.88 -4.72 -20.74
CA ALA A 37 -16.06 -3.92 -19.51
C ALA A 37 -17.18 -2.89 -19.65
N ARG A 38 -17.21 -2.16 -20.77
CA ARG A 38 -18.28 -1.19 -21.07
C ARG A 38 -19.64 -1.85 -21.22
N ARG A 39 -19.70 -3.03 -21.85
CA ARG A 39 -20.93 -3.82 -22.03
C ARG A 39 -21.57 -4.16 -20.70
N ILE A 40 -20.78 -4.68 -19.74
CA ILE A 40 -21.28 -5.11 -18.43
C ILE A 40 -21.29 -3.98 -17.37
N GLY A 41 -20.93 -2.74 -17.75
CA GLY A 41 -20.98 -1.58 -16.86
C GLY A 41 -19.86 -1.49 -15.81
N VAL A 42 -18.69 -2.11 -16.03
CA VAL A 42 -17.55 -2.07 -15.11
C VAL A 42 -16.33 -1.36 -15.71
N SER A 43 -15.33 -1.06 -14.87
CA SER A 43 -14.08 -0.46 -15.35
C SER A 43 -13.20 -1.48 -16.09
N LYS A 44 -12.41 -1.00 -17.07
CA LYS A 44 -11.38 -1.83 -17.75
C LYS A 44 -10.44 -2.52 -16.76
N GLY A 45 -10.02 -1.80 -15.72
CA GLY A 45 -9.12 -2.32 -14.68
C GLY A 45 -9.74 -3.48 -13.90
N THR A 46 -11.05 -3.44 -13.68
CA THR A 46 -11.80 -4.51 -13.00
C THR A 46 -11.76 -5.82 -13.81
N VAL A 47 -12.01 -5.76 -15.12
CA VAL A 47 -11.92 -6.96 -15.98
C VAL A 47 -10.49 -7.47 -16.09
N HIS A 48 -9.50 -6.58 -16.17
CA HIS A 48 -8.10 -6.97 -16.17
C HIS A 48 -7.71 -7.71 -14.88
N HIS A 49 -8.14 -7.19 -13.74
CA HIS A 49 -7.90 -7.81 -12.44
C HIS A 49 -8.50 -9.22 -12.36
N TRP A 50 -9.68 -9.47 -12.93
CA TRP A 50 -10.27 -10.81 -12.98
C TRP A 50 -9.46 -11.78 -13.85
N LEU A 51 -8.99 -11.33 -15.01
CA LEU A 51 -8.33 -12.18 -15.99
C LEU A 51 -6.83 -12.42 -15.70
N LYS A 52 -6.16 -11.50 -15.00
CA LYS A 52 -4.69 -11.52 -14.81
C LYS A 52 -4.26 -11.58 -13.37
N ASP A 53 -4.92 -10.84 -12.49
CA ASP A 53 -4.50 -10.68 -11.09
C ASP A 53 -5.30 -11.60 -10.15
N GLY A 54 -6.20 -12.42 -10.69
CA GLY A 54 -6.95 -13.38 -9.89
C GLY A 54 -8.17 -12.83 -9.15
N GLY A 55 -8.66 -11.64 -9.49
CA GLY A 55 -9.88 -11.13 -8.88
C GLY A 55 -11.10 -12.00 -9.15
N THR A 56 -12.04 -12.06 -8.22
CA THR A 56 -13.34 -12.69 -8.44
C THR A 56 -14.39 -11.61 -8.75
N PRO A 57 -15.23 -11.80 -9.79
CA PRO A 57 -16.35 -10.90 -10.04
C PRO A 57 -17.33 -10.95 -8.87
N THR A 58 -17.90 -9.80 -8.53
CA THR A 58 -18.98 -9.73 -7.54
C THR A 58 -20.26 -10.34 -8.12
N LEU A 59 -21.19 -10.77 -7.27
CA LEU A 59 -22.48 -11.30 -7.73
C LEU A 59 -23.23 -10.37 -8.71
N PRO A 60 -23.30 -9.04 -8.47
CA PRO A 60 -23.87 -8.13 -9.46
C PRO A 60 -23.16 -8.19 -10.82
N ALA A 61 -21.82 -8.26 -10.84
CA ALA A 61 -21.07 -8.38 -12.07
C ALA A 61 -21.33 -9.72 -12.78
N LEU A 62 -21.44 -10.83 -12.05
CA LEU A 62 -21.79 -12.14 -12.61
C LEU A 62 -23.18 -12.15 -13.25
N LEU A 63 -24.16 -11.50 -12.62
CA LEU A 63 -25.50 -11.35 -13.18
C LEU A 63 -25.51 -10.48 -14.44
N GLN A 64 -24.69 -9.42 -14.48
CA GLN A 64 -24.51 -8.61 -15.70
C GLN A 64 -23.88 -9.45 -16.82
N ILE A 65 -22.83 -10.21 -16.53
CA ILE A 65 -22.18 -11.10 -17.49
C ILE A 65 -23.19 -12.11 -18.04
N ALA A 66 -23.94 -12.79 -17.17
CA ALA A 66 -24.98 -13.75 -17.55
C ALA A 66 -26.05 -13.10 -18.46
N GLY A 67 -26.56 -11.92 -18.07
CA GLY A 67 -27.56 -11.18 -18.84
C GLY A 67 -27.06 -10.72 -20.22
N HIS A 68 -25.80 -10.26 -20.32
CA HIS A 68 -25.21 -9.82 -21.59
C HIS A 68 -24.75 -10.96 -22.48
N ALA A 69 -24.43 -12.12 -21.92
CA ALA A 69 -24.09 -13.32 -22.67
C ALA A 69 -25.34 -14.14 -23.08
N GLY A 70 -26.52 -13.84 -22.51
CA GLY A 70 -27.72 -14.66 -22.71
C GLY A 70 -27.62 -16.03 -22.04
N LEU A 71 -26.82 -16.13 -20.96
CA LEU A 71 -26.56 -17.37 -20.23
C LEU A 71 -27.25 -17.35 -18.87
N SER A 72 -27.53 -18.53 -18.33
CA SER A 72 -27.90 -18.64 -16.93
C SER A 72 -26.67 -18.42 -16.04
N LEU A 73 -26.87 -17.91 -14.83
CA LEU A 73 -25.78 -17.74 -13.86
C LEU A 73 -25.05 -19.07 -13.57
N ALA A 74 -25.80 -20.18 -13.54
CA ALA A 74 -25.23 -21.52 -13.35
C ALA A 74 -24.21 -21.86 -14.45
N LYS A 75 -24.56 -21.65 -15.73
CA LYS A 75 -23.66 -21.89 -16.86
C LYS A 75 -22.42 -21.00 -16.85
N VAL A 76 -22.56 -19.75 -16.43
CA VAL A 76 -21.41 -18.83 -16.27
C VAL A 76 -20.46 -19.29 -15.16
N LEU A 77 -21.00 -19.83 -14.06
CA LEU A 77 -20.21 -20.30 -12.92
C LEU A 77 -19.53 -21.64 -13.18
N THR A 78 -20.19 -22.55 -13.92
CA THR A 78 -19.66 -23.88 -14.24
C THR A 78 -18.79 -23.90 -15.51
N GLY A 79 -18.83 -22.83 -16.31
CA GLY A 79 -18.15 -22.75 -17.60
C GLY A 79 -18.75 -23.63 -18.69
N ASP A 80 -20.02 -24.00 -18.53
CA ASP A 80 -20.77 -24.71 -19.56
C ASP A 80 -21.21 -23.75 -20.66
N LEU A 81 -20.37 -23.66 -21.70
CA LEU A 81 -20.64 -22.93 -22.94
C LEU A 81 -21.08 -23.86 -24.08
N THR A 82 -21.54 -25.08 -23.78
CA THR A 82 -22.01 -26.02 -24.81
C THR A 82 -23.19 -25.43 -25.58
N ASN A 83 -23.12 -25.49 -26.92
CA ASN A 83 -24.13 -24.97 -27.84
C ASN A 83 -24.45 -23.47 -27.68
N TRP A 84 -23.58 -22.71 -27.00
CA TRP A 84 -23.76 -21.28 -26.85
C TRP A 84 -23.22 -20.53 -28.07
N SER A 85 -24.05 -19.63 -28.61
CA SER A 85 -23.70 -18.71 -29.68
C SER A 85 -23.91 -17.26 -29.21
N PRO A 86 -23.01 -16.32 -29.56
CA PRO A 86 -23.18 -14.91 -29.23
C PRO A 86 -24.52 -14.37 -29.70
N PRO A 87 -25.32 -13.69 -28.85
CA PRO A 87 -26.55 -13.05 -29.28
C PRO A 87 -26.23 -11.96 -30.31
N ALA A 88 -26.74 -12.12 -31.55
CA ALA A 88 -26.37 -11.27 -32.68
C ALA A 88 -26.73 -9.78 -32.47
N ASP A 89 -27.84 -9.46 -31.79
CA ASP A 89 -28.24 -8.06 -31.57
C ASP A 89 -29.04 -7.75 -30.28
N THR A 90 -29.52 -8.76 -29.54
CA THR A 90 -30.53 -8.56 -28.48
C THR A 90 -29.99 -7.89 -27.20
N CYS A 91 -28.68 -7.96 -26.93
CA CYS A 91 -28.14 -7.52 -25.62
C CYS A 91 -27.76 -6.03 -25.55
N LYS A 92 -27.83 -5.27 -26.65
CA LYS A 92 -27.62 -3.80 -26.61
C LYS A 92 -28.74 -3.10 -25.83
N GLN A 93 -29.97 -3.60 -25.91
CA GLN A 93 -31.14 -3.01 -25.22
C GLN A 93 -31.09 -3.21 -23.70
N VAL A 94 -30.66 -4.39 -23.23
CA VAL A 94 -30.46 -4.67 -21.79
C VAL A 94 -29.36 -3.76 -21.20
N THR A 95 -28.34 -3.44 -22.00
CA THR A 95 -27.26 -2.51 -21.61
C THR A 95 -27.78 -1.12 -21.26
N MET A 96 -28.83 -0.65 -21.95
CA MET A 96 -29.43 0.66 -21.68
C MET A 96 -30.23 0.69 -20.37
N LEU A 97 -30.86 -0.43 -19.99
CA LEU A 97 -31.70 -0.54 -18.79
C LEU A 97 -30.85 -0.63 -17.51
N PHE A 98 -29.66 -1.22 -17.58
CA PHE A 98 -28.78 -1.44 -16.43
C PHE A 98 -27.50 -0.60 -16.47
N HIS A 99 -27.47 0.48 -17.27
CA HIS A 99 -26.36 1.45 -17.24
C HIS A 99 -26.37 2.22 -15.92
N ARG A 100 -25.96 1.54 -14.85
CA ARG A 100 -25.59 2.20 -13.61
C ARG A 100 -24.26 2.86 -13.94
N SER A 101 -24.32 4.09 -14.44
CA SER A 101 -23.14 4.94 -14.52
C SER A 101 -22.54 4.86 -13.12
N THR A 102 -21.38 4.23 -12.98
CA THR A 102 -20.59 4.36 -11.77
C THR A 102 -20.19 5.82 -11.77
N GLN A 103 -21.05 6.66 -11.20
CA GLN A 103 -20.80 8.06 -10.94
C GLN A 103 -19.59 8.04 -10.03
N ARG A 104 -18.40 8.15 -10.63
CA ARG A 104 -17.17 8.28 -9.88
C ARG A 104 -17.39 9.48 -8.99
N ALA A 105 -17.25 9.29 -7.68
CA ALA A 105 -17.41 10.38 -6.73
C ALA A 105 -16.66 11.60 -7.27
N PRO A 106 -17.30 12.78 -7.29
CA PRO A 106 -16.72 13.97 -7.89
C PRO A 106 -15.33 14.19 -7.31
N ARG A 107 -14.35 14.51 -8.17
CA ARG A 107 -12.98 14.77 -7.72
C ARG A 107 -13.03 15.89 -6.69
N ARG A 108 -12.58 15.61 -5.46
CA ARG A 108 -12.44 16.64 -4.42
C ARG A 108 -11.56 17.75 -4.99
N THR A 109 -12.12 18.96 -5.10
CA THR A 109 -11.36 20.17 -5.39
C THR A 109 -10.57 20.51 -4.14
N LEU A 110 -9.25 20.40 -4.24
CA LEU A 110 -8.34 20.80 -3.17
C LEU A 110 -7.93 22.25 -3.43
N ASP A 111 -8.08 23.09 -2.41
CA ASP A 111 -7.54 24.44 -2.41
C ASP A 111 -6.03 24.37 -2.11
N TRP A 112 -5.22 24.51 -3.15
CA TRP A 112 -3.77 24.44 -3.05
C TRP A 112 -3.14 25.68 -2.44
N ASP A 113 -3.84 26.81 -2.37
CA ASP A 113 -3.35 28.02 -1.72
C ASP A 113 -3.48 27.90 -0.21
N ASP A 114 -4.61 27.38 0.26
CA ASP A 114 -4.81 27.03 1.67
C ASP A 114 -3.83 25.93 2.12
N ILE A 115 -3.68 24.86 1.34
CA ILE A 115 -2.71 23.79 1.64
C ILE A 115 -1.27 24.33 1.73
N ARG A 116 -0.87 25.22 0.81
CA ARG A 116 0.47 25.84 0.87
C ARG A 116 0.65 26.68 2.13
N SER A 117 -0.37 27.46 2.50
CA SER A 117 -0.36 28.28 3.71
C SER A 117 -0.23 27.42 4.98
N GLN A 118 -0.96 26.31 5.05
CA GLN A 118 -0.87 25.36 6.16
C GLN A 118 0.50 24.65 6.21
N LEU A 119 1.08 24.28 5.06
CA LEU A 119 2.44 23.72 5.01
C LEU A 119 3.49 24.71 5.51
N VAL A 120 3.35 26.00 5.19
CA VAL A 120 4.23 27.06 5.72
C VAL A 120 4.05 27.21 7.24
N ALA A 121 2.81 27.19 7.75
CA ALA A 121 2.57 27.24 9.18
C ALA A 121 3.25 26.08 9.93
N MET A 122 3.20 24.86 9.39
CA MET A 122 3.88 23.68 9.96
C MET A 122 5.42 23.80 9.95
N GLN A 123 6.00 24.68 9.13
CA GLN A 123 7.44 24.97 9.19
C GLN A 123 7.83 25.74 10.47
N GLY A 124 6.87 26.34 11.18
CA GLY A 124 7.08 27.00 12.47
C GLY A 124 7.01 26.07 13.69
N ASP A 125 6.50 24.85 13.55
CA ASP A 125 6.30 23.93 14.68
C ASP A 125 7.60 23.64 15.44
N LEU A 126 7.56 23.55 16.77
CA LEU A 126 8.73 23.26 17.61
C LEU A 126 9.37 21.91 17.27
N VAL A 127 8.53 20.90 17.00
CA VAL A 127 8.96 19.59 16.51
C VAL A 127 8.80 19.58 14.99
N PRO A 128 9.89 19.42 14.21
CA PRO A 128 9.80 19.34 12.76
C PRO A 128 8.85 18.23 12.33
N VAL A 129 7.96 18.55 11.41
CA VAL A 129 6.96 17.61 10.88
C VAL A 129 7.49 16.99 9.60
N SER A 130 7.32 15.68 9.41
CA SER A 130 7.69 15.04 8.13
C SER A 130 6.65 15.37 7.05
N VAL A 131 7.04 15.31 5.77
CA VAL A 131 6.07 15.52 4.66
C VAL A 131 4.93 14.51 4.71
N ALA A 132 5.19 13.26 5.12
CA ALA A 132 4.16 12.24 5.26
C ALA A 132 3.18 12.54 6.41
N GLU A 133 3.68 13.11 7.49
CA GLU A 133 2.86 13.58 8.61
C GLU A 133 1.98 14.76 8.19
N ALA A 134 2.57 15.76 7.51
CA ALA A 134 1.83 16.90 6.98
C ALA A 134 0.74 16.46 5.99
N ALA A 135 1.04 15.52 5.10
CA ALA A 135 0.07 14.92 4.19
C ALA A 135 -1.11 14.29 4.93
N ARG A 136 -0.83 13.56 6.01
CA ARG A 136 -1.88 12.95 6.84
C ARG A 136 -2.75 13.99 7.54
N ARG A 137 -2.14 15.05 8.11
CA ARG A 137 -2.86 16.15 8.76
C ARG A 137 -3.78 16.90 7.79
N LEU A 138 -3.33 17.08 6.55
CA LEU A 138 -4.08 17.79 5.51
C LEU A 138 -5.08 16.90 4.76
N ASN A 139 -5.05 15.58 5.01
CA ASN A 139 -5.84 14.59 4.29
C ASN A 139 -5.63 14.67 2.77
N VAL A 140 -4.36 14.78 2.36
CA VAL A 140 -3.90 14.88 0.97
C VAL A 140 -2.84 13.81 0.71
N ASP A 141 -2.77 13.29 -0.51
CA ASP A 141 -1.73 12.33 -0.87
C ASP A 141 -0.35 13.01 -0.98
N VAL A 142 0.69 12.35 -0.47
CA VAL A 142 2.08 12.86 -0.46
C VAL A 142 2.55 13.22 -1.88
N ARG A 143 2.17 12.44 -2.90
CA ARG A 143 2.51 12.72 -4.30
C ARG A 143 1.88 14.02 -4.75
N GLN A 144 0.64 14.31 -4.36
CA GLN A 144 -0.05 15.53 -4.75
C GLN A 144 0.62 16.76 -4.11
N ILE A 145 1.16 16.63 -2.89
CA ILE A 145 1.95 17.69 -2.25
C ILE A 145 3.21 18.00 -3.06
N TYR A 146 3.97 16.99 -3.48
CA TYR A 146 5.16 17.23 -4.32
C TYR A 146 4.83 17.76 -5.73
N GLN A 147 3.63 17.48 -6.25
CA GLN A 147 3.20 17.98 -7.55
C GLN A 147 2.77 19.45 -7.53
N ASN A 148 2.10 19.90 -6.46
CA ASN A 148 1.45 21.20 -6.42
C ASN A 148 2.09 22.19 -5.43
N ALA A 149 2.76 21.69 -4.38
CA ALA A 149 3.39 22.47 -3.30
C ALA A 149 4.84 22.00 -3.04
N ASN A 150 5.61 21.78 -4.11
CA ASN A 150 6.95 21.18 -4.05
C ASN A 150 7.95 22.02 -3.22
N LYS A 151 7.86 23.35 -3.31
CA LYS A 151 8.79 24.26 -2.62
C LYS A 151 8.65 24.11 -1.11
N GLU A 152 7.42 24.17 -0.63
CA GLU A 152 7.04 24.05 0.78
C GLU A 152 7.37 22.64 1.30
N ALA A 153 7.09 21.60 0.50
CA ALA A 153 7.41 20.22 0.82
C ALA A 153 8.92 20.00 1.00
N ARG A 154 9.76 20.61 0.15
CA ARG A 154 11.22 20.48 0.26
C ARG A 154 11.78 21.16 1.50
N VAL A 155 11.27 22.34 1.85
CA VAL A 155 11.68 23.02 3.09
C VAL A 155 11.34 22.17 4.31
N LEU A 156 10.13 21.61 4.34
CA LEU A 156 9.70 20.73 5.42
C LEU A 156 10.54 19.45 5.50
N ALA A 157 10.83 18.83 4.36
CA ALA A 157 11.67 17.63 4.26
C ALA A 157 13.11 17.89 4.75
N GLU A 158 13.69 19.04 4.39
CA GLU A 158 15.02 19.45 4.84
C GLU A 158 15.07 19.60 6.36
N ARG A 159 14.11 20.33 6.93
CA ARG A 159 14.02 20.56 8.37
C ARG A 159 13.89 19.25 9.15
N TRP A 160 13.04 18.34 8.67
CA TRP A 160 12.91 17.00 9.25
C TRP A 160 14.22 16.21 9.17
N ARG A 161 14.92 16.25 8.02
CA ARG A 161 16.19 15.54 7.83
C ARG A 161 17.26 16.06 8.79
N GLN A 162 17.38 17.37 8.94
CA GLN A 162 18.33 17.99 9.87
C GLN A 162 18.03 17.61 11.32
N HIS A 163 16.75 17.60 11.71
CA HIS A 163 16.33 17.17 13.04
C HIS A 163 16.65 15.70 13.30
N MET A 164 16.37 14.81 12.36
CA MET A 164 16.72 13.39 12.46
C MET A 164 18.23 13.17 12.55
N ARG A 165 19.02 13.94 11.78
CA ARG A 165 20.49 13.90 11.84
C ARG A 165 21.00 14.31 13.22
N ARG A 166 20.57 15.46 13.74
CA ARG A 166 20.94 15.94 15.08
C ARG A 166 20.54 14.94 16.17
N ARG A 167 19.34 14.36 16.06
CA ARG A 167 18.89 13.33 17.00
C ARG A 167 19.76 12.08 16.94
N GLY A 168 20.17 11.67 15.73
CA GLY A 168 21.11 10.56 15.54
C GLY A 168 22.48 10.85 16.16
N GLU A 169 23.05 12.02 15.88
CA GLU A 169 24.32 12.49 16.45
C GLU A 169 24.26 12.52 17.98
N GLN A 170 23.20 13.09 18.56
CA GLN A 170 22.98 13.10 20.02
C GLN A 170 22.80 11.69 20.60
N SER A 171 22.18 10.77 19.87
CA SER A 171 22.01 9.38 20.32
C SER A 171 23.35 8.65 20.36
N VAL A 172 24.20 8.87 19.35
CA VAL A 172 25.56 8.32 19.30
C VAL A 172 26.41 8.88 20.44
N GLU A 173 26.36 10.19 20.67
CA GLU A 173 27.13 10.83 21.74
C GLU A 173 26.72 10.31 23.12
N ARG A 174 25.40 10.27 23.41
CA ARG A 174 24.90 9.70 24.67
C ARG A 174 25.30 8.24 24.86
N ALA A 175 25.32 7.46 23.78
CA ALA A 175 25.77 6.07 23.86
C ALA A 175 27.27 5.96 24.12
N ARG A 176 28.08 6.84 23.52
CA ARG A 176 29.52 6.93 23.81
C ARG A 176 29.76 7.27 25.26
N ASP A 177 29.16 8.33 25.78
CA ASP A 177 29.31 8.76 27.18
C ASP A 177 28.93 7.64 28.15
N ALA A 178 27.80 6.97 27.90
CA ALA A 178 27.34 5.87 28.75
C ALA A 178 28.27 4.64 28.70
N ILE A 179 28.83 4.34 27.52
CA ILE A 179 29.80 3.27 27.35
C ILE A 179 31.13 3.63 28.02
N ASP A 180 31.61 4.86 27.85
CA ASP A 180 32.85 5.35 28.46
C ASP A 180 32.78 5.27 29.99
N ALA A 181 31.68 5.74 30.59
CA ALA A 181 31.42 5.61 32.02
C ALA A 181 31.39 4.14 32.48
N ALA A 182 30.66 3.28 31.76
CA ALA A 182 30.59 1.86 32.10
C ALA A 182 31.95 1.14 31.98
N CYS A 183 32.79 1.53 31.02
CA CYS A 183 34.14 0.99 30.87
C CYS A 183 35.04 1.40 32.04
N GLN A 184 34.97 2.65 32.50
CA GLN A 184 35.71 3.12 33.67
C GLN A 184 35.30 2.37 34.94
N ASP A 185 34.00 2.18 35.15
CA ASP A 185 33.47 1.40 36.28
C ASP A 185 33.99 -0.04 36.24
N ILE A 186 33.91 -0.71 35.08
CA ILE A 186 34.40 -2.09 34.89
C ILE A 186 35.90 -2.21 35.19
N LEU A 187 36.70 -1.25 34.74
CA LEU A 187 38.15 -1.21 35.00
C LEU A 187 38.45 -0.98 36.48
N SER A 188 37.71 -0.09 37.15
CA SER A 188 37.86 0.16 38.59
C SER A 188 37.52 -1.06 39.45
N GLU A 189 36.63 -1.93 38.97
CA GLU A 189 36.31 -3.22 39.58
C GLU A 189 37.33 -4.33 39.24
N GLY A 190 38.37 -4.03 38.44
CA GLY A 190 39.38 -4.99 38.01
C GLY A 190 38.88 -6.05 37.03
N LYS A 191 37.74 -5.79 36.35
CA LYS A 191 37.11 -6.73 35.42
C LYS A 191 37.48 -6.41 33.97
N ALA A 192 37.46 -7.44 33.12
CA ALA A 192 37.70 -7.26 31.68
C ALA A 192 36.49 -6.62 31.00
N ILE A 193 36.75 -5.63 30.13
CA ILE A 193 35.73 -4.95 29.32
C ILE A 193 35.13 -5.94 28.31
N ASN A 194 33.87 -6.30 28.50
CA ASN A 194 33.13 -7.16 27.58
C ASN A 194 31.67 -6.71 27.43
N LEU A 195 31.03 -7.10 26.33
CA LEU A 195 29.66 -6.70 26.01
C LEU A 195 28.64 -7.12 27.08
N ARG A 196 28.89 -8.23 27.78
CA ARG A 196 28.03 -8.74 28.85
C ARG A 196 28.06 -7.83 30.07
N GLU A 197 29.24 -7.35 30.46
CA GLU A 197 29.42 -6.42 31.58
C GLU A 197 28.91 -5.02 31.26
N ILE A 198 29.00 -4.59 29.99
CA ILE A 198 28.46 -3.31 29.54
C ILE A 198 26.94 -3.33 29.50
N ARG A 199 26.31 -4.41 29.02
CA ARG A 199 24.84 -4.56 29.07
C ARG A 199 24.27 -4.58 30.48
N LYS A 200 25.06 -4.92 31.50
CA LYS A 200 24.64 -4.85 32.89
C LYS A 200 24.60 -3.42 33.44
N ARG A 201 25.36 -2.49 32.86
CA ARG A 201 25.54 -1.11 33.36
C ARG A 201 24.91 -0.05 32.46
N VAL A 202 24.83 -0.30 31.15
CA VAL A 202 24.24 0.61 30.18
C VAL A 202 22.82 0.15 29.83
N PRO A 203 21.80 1.03 29.95
CA PRO A 203 20.42 0.70 29.58
C PRO A 203 20.29 0.22 28.13
N GLN A 204 19.40 -0.74 27.90
CA GLN A 204 19.20 -1.34 26.58
C GLN A 204 18.65 -0.33 25.56
N GLU A 205 17.93 0.70 26.01
CA GLU A 205 17.43 1.79 25.16
C GLU A 205 18.57 2.59 24.53
N VAL A 206 19.65 2.81 25.29
CA VAL A 206 20.82 3.56 24.82
C VAL A 206 21.60 2.72 23.81
N LEU A 207 21.85 1.45 24.12
CA LEU A 207 22.55 0.52 23.22
C LEU A 207 21.73 0.22 21.95
N GLY A 208 20.42 0.10 22.05
CA GLY A 208 19.52 -0.17 20.92
C GLY A 208 19.32 1.03 19.99
N SER A 209 19.61 2.25 20.47
CA SER A 209 19.43 3.48 19.70
C SER A 209 20.49 3.72 18.62
N VAL A 210 21.62 3.00 18.68
CA VAL A 210 22.77 3.22 17.79
C VAL A 210 23.09 1.99 16.96
N LYS A 211 23.32 2.18 15.66
CA LYS A 211 23.84 1.13 14.77
C LYS A 211 25.34 0.99 14.97
N GLY A 212 25.83 -0.24 15.17
CA GLY A 212 27.26 -0.50 15.33
C GLY A 212 27.77 -0.30 16.77
N VAL A 213 27.03 -0.77 17.78
CA VAL A 213 27.50 -0.72 19.18
C VAL A 213 28.88 -1.38 19.36
N ILE A 214 29.16 -2.46 18.64
CA ILE A 214 30.44 -3.17 18.73
C ILE A 214 31.61 -2.32 18.23
N THR A 215 31.43 -1.56 17.15
CA THR A 215 32.49 -0.67 16.63
C THR A 215 32.75 0.49 17.60
N LEU A 216 31.69 1.05 18.18
CA LEU A 216 31.82 2.07 19.24
C LEU A 216 32.58 1.53 20.47
N LEU A 217 32.32 0.28 20.87
CA LEU A 217 33.04 -0.37 21.96
C LEU A 217 34.52 -0.57 21.65
N GLN A 218 34.85 -0.94 20.42
CA GLN A 218 36.24 -1.09 19.98
C GLN A 218 36.98 0.26 19.95
N GLU A 219 36.32 1.32 19.48
CA GLU A 219 36.86 2.70 19.50
C GLU A 219 37.12 3.19 20.93
N VAL A 220 36.20 2.93 21.87
CA VAL A 220 36.35 3.28 23.28
C VAL A 220 37.50 2.50 23.93
N ARG A 221 37.54 1.18 23.72
CA ARG A 221 38.60 0.33 24.28
C ARG A 221 39.98 0.74 23.76
N GLY A 222 40.11 1.02 22.47
CA GLY A 222 41.37 1.48 21.88
C GLY A 222 41.85 2.83 22.43
N ARG A 223 40.94 3.74 22.81
CA ARG A 223 41.30 5.00 23.48
C ARG A 223 41.75 4.80 24.93
N LEU A 224 41.14 3.86 25.66
CA LEU A 224 41.51 3.54 27.04
C LEU A 224 42.83 2.75 27.14
N GLU A 225 43.19 1.98 26.13
CA GLU A 225 44.48 1.26 26.07
C GLU A 225 45.66 2.16 25.62
N ALA A 226 45.37 3.33 25.05
CA ALA A 226 46.36 4.30 24.58
C ALA A 226 46.71 5.40 25.61
N ASN A 227 45.96 5.48 26.71
CA ASN A 227 46.20 6.34 27.87
C ASN A 227 46.78 5.52 29.03
#